data_AF-A0A396IVW2-F1
#
_entry.id   AF-A0A396IVW2-F1
#
_cell.length_a   1.000
_cell.length_b   1.000
_cell.length_c   1.000
_cell.angle_alpha   90.00
_cell.angle_beta   90.00
_cell.angle_gamma   90.00
#
_symmetry.space_group_name_H-M   'P 1'
#
loop_
_entity.id
_entity.type
_entity.pdbx_description
1 polymer ?
#
loop_
_entity_poly.entity_id
_entity_poly.type
_entity_poly.pdbx_seq_one_letter_code
_entity_poly.pdbx_strand_id
1 'polypeptide(L)'
;MGSSSMETNKVKLENTLGLIRNWLEIPKDVTSNILKLLGAVDLVMNARLVCPMWREICRDPLMWKSIEMINGLHSPHNLEKICMYAVDQGGDHVEEINVEYFVTDDLIRRLAER
;
A
#
# COMPACT_ATOMS: atom_id res chain seq x y z
N MET A 1 34.98 -38.79 -12.18
CA MET A 1 33.82 -38.88 -11.26
C MET A 1 33.59 -37.47 -10.72
N GLY A 2 32.57 -36.73 -11.18
CA GLY A 2 32.41 -35.31 -10.78
C GLY A 2 31.11 -34.61 -11.18
N SER A 3 30.31 -35.16 -12.11
CA SER A 3 29.13 -34.43 -12.62
C SER A 3 27.86 -34.55 -11.76
N SER A 4 27.71 -35.64 -11.00
CA SER A 4 26.47 -35.97 -10.27
C SER A 4 26.12 -34.98 -9.13
N SER A 5 27.12 -34.34 -8.51
CA SER A 5 26.91 -33.44 -7.37
C SER A 5 26.46 -32.02 -7.76
N MET A 6 26.69 -31.57 -9.00
CA MET A 6 26.25 -30.25 -9.45
C MET A 6 24.78 -30.24 -9.88
N GLU A 7 24.32 -31.31 -10.53
CA GLU A 7 22.92 -31.48 -10.96
C GLU A 7 21.97 -31.67 -9.78
N THR A 8 22.37 -32.43 -8.76
CA THR A 8 21.59 -32.61 -7.53
C THR A 8 21.43 -31.32 -6.73
N ASN A 9 22.46 -30.46 -6.70
CA ASN A 9 22.37 -29.15 -6.06
C ASN A 9 21.51 -28.16 -6.84
N LYS A 10 21.57 -28.20 -8.18
CA LYS A 10 20.72 -27.37 -9.04
C LYS A 10 19.24 -27.73 -8.88
N VAL A 11 18.90 -29.02 -8.91
CA VAL A 11 17.54 -29.56 -8.66
C VAL A 11 17.02 -29.21 -7.28
N LYS A 12 17.88 -29.23 -6.26
CA LYS A 12 17.49 -28.84 -4.90
C LYS A 12 17.31 -27.33 -4.78
N LEU A 13 18.13 -26.53 -5.46
CA LEU A 13 18.03 -25.07 -5.47
C LEU A 13 16.79 -24.61 -6.24
N GLU A 14 16.51 -25.20 -7.41
CA GLU A 14 15.32 -24.88 -8.22
C GLU A 14 14.02 -25.36 -7.57
N ASN A 15 14.03 -26.50 -6.86
CA ASN A 15 12.91 -26.91 -6.00
C ASN A 15 12.74 -25.99 -4.77
N THR A 16 13.83 -25.49 -4.19
CA THR A 16 13.76 -24.54 -3.06
C THR A 16 13.30 -23.15 -3.52
N LEU A 17 13.73 -22.70 -4.70
CA LEU A 17 13.28 -21.47 -5.36
C LEU A 17 11.83 -21.56 -5.80
N GLY A 18 11.36 -22.74 -6.25
CA GLY A 18 9.96 -23.00 -6.55
C GLY A 18 9.01 -22.93 -5.35
N LEU A 19 9.55 -22.97 -4.12
CA LEU A 19 8.80 -22.74 -2.87
C LEU A 19 8.81 -21.26 -2.44
N ILE A 20 9.70 -20.44 -2.99
CA ILE A 20 9.78 -19.01 -2.68
C ILE A 20 8.96 -18.26 -3.72
N ARG A 21 7.73 -17.87 -3.33
CA ARG A 21 6.86 -17.07 -4.18
C ARG A 21 7.53 -15.71 -4.44
N ASN A 22 7.82 -15.42 -5.71
CA ASN A 22 8.32 -14.11 -6.11
C ASN A 22 7.15 -13.11 -6.09
N TRP A 23 7.09 -12.28 -5.05
CA TRP A 23 6.07 -11.24 -4.90
C TRP A 23 6.13 -10.17 -6.01
N LEU A 24 7.23 -10.08 -6.75
CA LEU A 24 7.37 -9.18 -7.90
C LEU A 24 6.70 -9.70 -9.18
N GLU A 25 6.37 -11.00 -9.25
CA GLU A 25 5.68 -11.60 -10.41
C GLU A 25 4.16 -11.53 -10.30
N ILE A 26 3.64 -11.04 -9.18
CA ILE A 26 2.20 -10.86 -9.00
C ILE A 26 1.73 -9.77 -9.96
N PRO A 27 0.63 -10.01 -10.71
CA PRO A 27 0.03 -8.99 -11.57
C PRO A 27 -0.25 -7.68 -10.81
N LYS A 28 -0.08 -6.54 -11.50
CA LYS A 28 -0.25 -5.21 -10.90
C LYS A 28 -1.65 -4.98 -10.32
N ASP A 29 -2.67 -5.50 -10.98
CA ASP A 29 -4.07 -5.44 -10.56
C ASP A 29 -4.32 -6.23 -9.26
N VAL A 30 -3.76 -7.44 -9.17
CA VAL A 30 -3.83 -8.26 -7.95
C VAL A 30 -3.08 -7.57 -6.81
N THR A 31 -1.90 -7.02 -7.09
CA THR A 31 -1.13 -6.25 -6.11
C THR A 31 -1.92 -5.02 -5.65
N SER A 32 -2.55 -4.28 -6.56
CA SER A 32 -3.42 -3.14 -6.25
C SER A 32 -4.56 -3.54 -5.32
N ASN A 33 -5.25 -4.65 -5.60
CA ASN A 33 -6.33 -5.15 -4.75
C ASN A 33 -5.86 -5.52 -3.34
N ILE A 34 -4.67 -6.11 -3.20
CA ILE A 34 -4.06 -6.38 -1.89
C ILE A 34 -3.75 -5.07 -1.17
N LEU A 35 -3.15 -4.09 -1.86
CA LEU A 35 -2.79 -2.81 -1.25
C LEU A 35 -4.03 -2.00 -0.84
N LYS A 36 -5.16 -2.11 -1.55
CA LYS A 36 -6.43 -1.48 -1.16
C LYS A 36 -7.01 -2.00 0.16
N LEU A 37 -6.54 -3.15 0.65
CA LEU A 37 -6.91 -3.64 1.99
C LEU A 37 -6.19 -2.90 3.11
N LEU A 38 -5.15 -2.12 2.79
CA LEU A 38 -4.42 -1.32 3.75
C LEU A 38 -5.13 0.01 3.96
N GLY A 39 -5.12 0.50 5.21
CA GLY A 39 -5.59 1.85 5.50
C GLY A 39 -4.67 2.92 4.89
N ALA A 40 -5.16 4.16 4.83
CA ALA A 40 -4.42 5.25 4.21
C ALA A 40 -3.07 5.51 4.92
N VAL A 41 -3.00 5.32 6.23
CA VAL A 41 -1.73 5.43 7.00
C VAL A 41 -0.69 4.45 6.47
N ASP A 42 -1.05 3.17 6.31
CA ASP A 42 -0.14 2.13 5.82
C ASP A 42 0.25 2.33 4.37
N LEU A 43 -0.68 2.81 3.52
CA LEU A 43 -0.34 3.18 2.15
C LEU A 43 0.72 4.29 2.10
N VAL A 44 0.52 5.36 2.87
CA VAL A 44 1.41 6.53 2.88
C VAL A 44 2.75 6.21 3.49
N MET A 45 2.76 5.56 4.66
CA MET A 45 3.96 5.40 5.48
C MET A 45 4.74 4.12 5.18
N ASN A 46 4.10 3.08 4.64
CA ASN A 46 4.70 1.77 4.46
C ASN A 46 4.71 1.34 2.98
N ALA A 47 3.54 1.13 2.36
CA ALA A 47 3.45 0.48 1.05
C ALA A 47 4.23 1.22 -0.06
N ARG A 48 4.15 2.55 -0.08
CA ARG A 48 4.88 3.41 -1.05
C ARG A 48 6.41 3.34 -0.93
N LEU A 49 6.92 2.82 0.19
CA LEU A 49 8.35 2.74 0.49
C LEU A 49 8.94 1.36 0.18
N VAL A 50 8.10 0.34 -0.05
CA VAL A 50 8.55 -1.04 -0.25
C VAL A 50 9.35 -1.21 -1.54
N CYS A 51 8.77 -0.85 -2.69
CA CYS A 51 9.45 -0.96 -3.99
C CYS A 51 8.86 0.02 -5.01
N PRO A 52 9.55 0.26 -6.16
CA PRO A 52 9.06 1.16 -7.20
C PRO A 52 7.68 0.80 -7.74
N MET A 53 7.38 -0.49 -7.89
CA MET A 53 6.07 -0.95 -8.38
C MET A 53 4.93 -0.58 -7.43
N TRP A 54 5.10 -0.81 -6.12
CA TRP A 54 4.08 -0.44 -5.13
C TRP A 54 3.91 1.08 -5.03
N ARG A 55 5.02 1.82 -5.13
CA ARG A 55 4.99 3.29 -5.20
C ARG A 55 4.22 3.78 -6.42
N GLU A 56 4.39 3.14 -7.57
CA GLU A 56 3.66 3.45 -8.80
C GLU A 56 2.16 3.18 -8.63
N ILE A 57 1.80 2.01 -8.09
CA ILE A 57 0.40 1.65 -7.80
C ILE A 57 -0.23 2.70 -6.87
N CYS A 58 0.44 3.07 -5.78
CA CYS A 58 -0.08 4.04 -4.82
C CYS A 58 -0.16 5.49 -5.37
N ARG A 59 0.41 5.78 -6.55
CA ARG A 59 0.22 7.08 -7.23
C ARG A 59 -1.05 7.12 -8.08
N ASP A 60 -1.68 5.98 -8.34
CA ASP A 60 -2.96 5.93 -9.05
C ASP A 60 -4.05 6.55 -8.16
N PRO A 61 -4.77 7.60 -8.62
CA PRO A 61 -5.87 8.20 -7.88
C PRO A 61 -6.95 7.19 -7.43
N LEU A 62 -7.15 6.12 -8.19
CA LEU A 62 -8.13 5.08 -7.88
C LEU A 62 -7.75 4.23 -6.66
N MET A 63 -6.51 4.32 -6.17
CA MET A 63 -6.13 3.73 -4.88
C MET A 63 -6.72 4.48 -3.69
N TRP A 64 -7.17 5.72 -3.91
CA TRP A 64 -7.60 6.63 -2.85
C TRP A 64 -9.11 6.89 -2.87
N LYS A 65 -9.89 6.12 -3.65
CA LYS A 65 -11.36 6.26 -3.71
C LYS A 65 -12.02 6.24 -2.33
N SER A 66 -11.56 5.34 -1.47
CA SER A 66 -11.99 5.23 -0.08
C SER A 66 -10.78 5.48 0.83
N ILE A 67 -10.84 6.52 1.64
CA ILE A 67 -9.79 6.88 2.60
C ILE A 67 -10.20 6.40 3.97
N GLU A 68 -9.61 5.29 4.42
CA GLU A 68 -9.85 4.69 5.73
C GLU A 68 -8.70 5.02 6.69
N MET A 69 -9.02 5.73 7.77
CA MET A 69 -8.07 6.12 8.84
C MET A 69 -8.70 5.92 10.22
N ILE A 70 -9.19 4.71 10.46
CA ILE A 70 -9.72 4.26 11.75
C ILE A 70 -8.60 3.81 12.71
N ASN A 71 -8.86 3.81 14.02
CA ASN A 71 -7.90 3.41 15.06
C ASN A 71 -6.61 4.27 15.16
N GLY A 72 -6.69 5.53 14.75
CA GLY A 72 -5.55 6.46 14.78
C GLY A 72 -5.10 6.94 16.17
N LEU A 73 -5.81 6.61 17.24
CA LEU A 73 -5.62 7.18 18.59
C LEU A 73 -4.18 7.12 19.12
N HIS A 74 -3.42 6.08 18.76
CA HIS A 74 -2.04 5.88 19.18
C HIS A 74 -1.02 5.99 18.04
N SER A 75 -1.42 6.55 16.90
CA SER A 75 -0.50 6.74 15.80
C SER A 75 0.56 7.78 16.16
N PRO A 76 1.85 7.49 15.97
CA PRO A 76 2.92 8.48 16.17
C PRO A 76 2.98 9.50 15.02
N HIS A 77 2.15 9.33 13.99
CA HIS A 77 2.17 10.15 12.78
C HIS A 77 1.15 11.30 12.84
N ASN A 78 1.43 12.36 12.09
CA ASN A 78 0.46 13.44 11.91
C ASN A 78 -0.65 12.98 10.97
N LEU A 79 -1.75 12.49 11.55
CA LEU A 79 -2.88 11.92 10.81
C LEU A 79 -3.59 12.94 9.92
N GLU A 80 -3.68 14.20 10.35
CA GLU A 80 -4.25 15.26 9.52
C GLU A 80 -3.49 15.44 8.21
N LYS A 81 -2.15 15.49 8.27
CA LYS A 81 -1.31 15.60 7.08
C LYS A 81 -1.40 14.38 6.17
N ILE A 82 -1.51 13.18 6.76
CA ILE A 82 -1.70 11.94 6.00
C ILE A 82 -3.05 11.95 5.29
N CYS A 83 -4.11 12.35 5.99
CA CYS A 83 -5.46 12.48 5.44
C CYS A 83 -5.47 13.45 4.25
N MET A 84 -4.91 14.64 4.41
CA MET A 84 -4.83 15.62 3.33
C MET A 84 -3.98 15.12 2.15
N TYR A 85 -2.86 14.42 2.41
CA TYR A 85 -2.10 13.79 1.33
C TYR A 85 -2.94 12.77 0.56
N ALA A 86 -3.66 11.89 1.25
CA ALA A 86 -4.53 10.89 0.64
C ALA A 86 -5.64 11.54 -0.22
N VAL A 87 -6.24 12.60 0.30
CA VAL A 87 -7.21 13.47 -0.39
C VAL A 87 -6.60 14.03 -1.68
N ASP A 88 -5.44 14.67 -1.59
CA ASP A 88 -4.76 15.27 -2.74
C ASP A 88 -4.37 14.24 -3.80
N GLN A 89 -4.01 13.02 -3.41
CA GLN A 89 -3.70 11.94 -4.36
C GLN A 89 -4.93 11.43 -5.10
N GLY A 90 -6.07 11.32 -4.42
CA GLY A 90 -7.29 10.84 -5.05
C GLY A 90 -7.97 11.88 -5.96
N GLY A 91 -7.80 13.19 -5.69
CA GLY A 91 -8.41 14.26 -6.50
C GLY A 91 -9.92 14.06 -6.67
N ASP A 92 -10.45 14.17 -7.88
CA ASP A 92 -11.90 14.02 -8.10
C ASP A 92 -12.42 12.57 -7.91
N HIS A 93 -11.55 11.60 -7.64
CA HIS A 93 -11.92 10.18 -7.52
C HIS A 93 -12.24 9.76 -6.08
N VAL A 94 -12.09 10.64 -5.09
CA VAL A 94 -12.40 10.28 -3.70
C VAL A 94 -13.90 10.32 -3.51
N GLU A 95 -14.44 9.17 -3.12
CA GLU A 95 -15.86 8.92 -2.94
C GLU A 95 -16.21 8.85 -1.45
N GLU A 96 -15.27 8.38 -0.60
CA GLU A 96 -15.51 8.16 0.82
C GLU A 96 -14.29 8.51 1.67
N ILE A 97 -14.54 9.16 2.81
CA ILE A 97 -13.51 9.49 3.81
C ILE A 97 -14.03 9.08 5.18
N ASN A 98 -13.35 8.11 5.80
CA ASN A 98 -13.65 7.61 7.13
C ASN A 98 -12.46 7.86 8.06
N VAL A 99 -12.65 8.72 9.06
CA VAL A 99 -11.59 9.23 9.94
C VAL A 99 -12.06 9.25 11.40
N GLU A 100 -11.21 8.85 12.34
CA GLU A 100 -11.53 8.82 13.77
C GLU A 100 -10.41 9.46 14.62
N TYR A 101 -10.76 9.99 15.80
CA TYR A 101 -9.86 10.50 16.85
C TYR A 101 -9.07 11.81 16.57
N PHE A 102 -8.80 12.17 15.32
CA PHE A 102 -8.00 13.37 14.98
C PHE A 102 -8.78 14.45 14.22
N VAL A 103 -10.11 14.28 14.10
CA VAL A 103 -10.96 15.19 13.33
C VAL A 103 -11.15 16.52 14.07
N THR A 104 -10.93 17.62 13.36
CA THR A 104 -11.15 18.99 13.83
C THR A 104 -12.11 19.71 12.89
N ASP A 105 -12.79 20.77 13.37
CA ASP A 105 -13.69 21.58 12.54
C ASP A 105 -12.97 22.17 11.32
N ASP A 106 -11.69 22.53 11.44
CA ASP A 106 -10.88 23.04 10.33
C ASP A 106 -10.50 21.95 9.32
N LEU A 107 -10.31 20.70 9.77
CA LEU A 107 -10.17 19.57 8.86
C LEU A 107 -11.48 19.32 8.11
N ILE A 108 -12.62 19.28 8.82
CA ILE A 108 -13.95 19.09 8.20
C ILE A 108 -14.20 20.17 7.15
N ARG A 109 -13.90 21.44 7.45
CA ARG A 109 -14.08 22.55 6.51
C ARG A 109 -13.24 22.36 5.24
N ARG A 110 -11.96 22.02 5.37
CA ARG A 110 -11.08 21.75 4.21
C ARG A 110 -11.54 20.55 3.38
N LEU A 111 -12.06 19.51 4.03
CA LEU A 111 -12.61 18.34 3.32
C LEU A 111 -13.91 18.68 2.57
N ALA A 112 -14.72 19.60 3.10
CA ALA A 112 -15.97 20.04 2.48
C ALA A 112 -15.78 21.06 1.35
N GLU A 113 -14.68 21.81 1.36
CA GLU A 113 -14.31 22.79 0.31
C GLU A 113 -13.61 22.16 -0.91
N ARG A 114 -13.45 20.85 -0.87
CA ARG A 114 -12.74 20.06 -1.86
C ARG A 114 -13.53 19.88 -3.16
#